data_AF-A0A1E4I327-F1
#
_entry.id   AF-A0A1E4I327-F1
#
_cell.length_a   1.000
_cell.length_b   1.000
_cell.length_c   1.000
_cell.angle_alpha   90.00
_cell.angle_beta   90.00
_cell.angle_gamma   90.00
#
_symmetry.space_group_name_H-M   'P 1'
#
loop_
_entity.id
_entity.type
_entity.pdbx_description
1 polymer ?
#
loop_
_entity_poly.entity_id
_entity_poly.type
_entity_poly.pdbx_seq_one_letter_code
_entity_poly.pdbx_strand_id
1 'polypeptide(L)' 'MNAPTDLRPRLHAMWASVVGYWETYADELDVMRADVTAAILARAALAPGYRVLETACGPAGVGLTLLVSARRPPD' A
#
# COMPACT_ATOMS: atom_id res chain seq x y z
N MET A 1 -2.80 18.14 -5.92
CA MET A 1 -1.78 17.12 -5.56
C MET A 1 -2.11 16.65 -4.15
N ASN A 2 -2.69 15.46 -3.99
CA ASN A 2 -2.98 14.93 -2.66
C ASN A 2 -1.69 14.27 -2.14
N ALA A 3 -1.23 14.67 -0.96
CA ALA A 3 -0.09 14.03 -0.31
C ALA A 3 -0.43 12.56 -0.01
N PRO A 4 0.53 11.61 -0.07
CA PRO A 4 0.28 10.19 0.20
C PRO A 4 -0.39 9.92 1.57
N THR A 5 -0.17 10.81 2.54
CA THR A 5 -0.77 10.77 3.88
C THR A 5 -2.29 10.92 3.89
N ASP A 6 -2.89 11.62 2.92
CA ASP A 6 -4.36 11.73 2.82
C ASP A 6 -4.98 10.50 2.14
N LEU A 7 -4.19 9.70 1.42
CA LEU A 7 -4.71 8.57 0.65
C LEU A 7 -5.01 7.34 1.52
N ARG A 8 -4.15 7.06 2.51
CA ARG A 8 -4.30 5.88 3.38
C ARG A 8 -5.62 5.88 4.17
N PRO A 9 -5.99 6.93 4.92
CA PRO A 9 -7.26 6.96 5.64
C PRO A 9 -8.48 6.80 4.72
N ARG A 10 -8.40 7.38 3.51
CA ARG A 10 -9.48 7.29 2.51
C ARG A 10 -9.66 5.88 1.96
N LEU A 11 -8.56 5.16 1.69
CA LEU A 11 -8.61 3.78 1.23
C LEU A 11 -9.10 2.84 2.34
N HIS A 12 -8.68 3.06 3.58
CA HIS A 12 -9.19 2.31 4.73
C HIS A 12 -10.70 2.51 4.87
N ALA A 13 -11.19 3.76 4.82
CA ALA A 13 -12.62 4.07 4.89
C ALA A 13 -13.42 3.43 3.73
N MET A 14 -12.88 3.47 2.50
CA MET A 14 -13.51 2.81 1.36
C MET A 14 -13.66 1.30 1.60
N TRP A 15 -12.63 0.63 2.08
CA TRP A 15 -12.69 -0.81 2.34
C TRP A 15 -13.53 -1.17 3.57
N ALA A 16 -13.52 -0.32 4.61
CA ALA A 16 -14.40 -0.45 5.77
C ALA A 16 -15.88 -0.42 5.38
N SER A 17 -16.25 0.36 4.35
CA SER A 17 -17.62 0.37 3.82
C SER A 17 -18.06 -0.96 3.21
N VAL A 18 -17.11 -1.80 2.77
CA VAL A 18 -17.38 -3.15 2.24
C VAL A 18 -17.46 -4.16 3.38
N VAL A 19 -16.50 -4.11 4.31
CA VAL A 19 -16.53 -4.92 5.54
C VAL A 19 -15.85 -4.14 6.68
N GLY A 20 -16.60 -3.90 7.76
CA GLY A 20 -16.16 -3.03 8.85
C GLY A 20 -14.88 -3.49 9.55
N TYR A 21 -14.53 -4.78 9.48
CA TYR A 21 -13.29 -5.32 10.02
C TYR A 21 -12.03 -4.62 9.48
N TRP A 22 -12.07 -4.06 8.26
CA TRP A 22 -10.92 -3.31 7.74
C TRP A 22 -10.60 -2.06 8.55
N GLU A 23 -11.60 -1.38 9.10
CA GLU A 23 -11.36 -0.20 9.96
C GLU A 23 -10.61 -0.59 11.24
N THR A 24 -10.90 -1.77 11.79
CA THR A 24 -10.29 -2.24 13.04
C THR A 24 -8.87 -2.79 12.83
N TYR A 25 -8.63 -3.51 11.74
CA TYR A 25 -7.43 -4.36 11.62
C TYR A 25 -6.47 -3.96 10.48
N ALA A 26 -6.80 -3.00 9.63
CA ALA A 26 -5.93 -2.67 8.48
C ALA A 26 -4.51 -2.24 8.90
N ASP A 27 -4.37 -1.38 9.92
CA ASP A 27 -3.06 -0.95 10.41
C ASP A 27 -2.27 -2.10 11.04
N GLU A 28 -2.94 -2.95 11.83
CA GLU A 28 -2.31 -4.13 12.44
C GLU A 28 -1.79 -5.11 11.38
N LEU A 29 -2.60 -5.37 10.35
CA LEU A 29 -2.23 -6.23 9.23
C LEU A 29 -1.06 -5.66 8.42
N ASP A 30 -1.01 -4.34 8.23
CA ASP A 30 0.11 -3.66 7.57
C ASP A 30 1.41 -3.83 8.36
N VAL A 31 1.36 -3.65 9.69
CA VAL A 31 2.52 -3.88 10.58
C VAL A 31 2.96 -5.33 10.53
N MET A 32 2.02 -6.27 10.67
CA MET A 32 2.29 -7.71 10.65
C MET A 32 2.92 -8.17 9.33
N ARG A 33 2.57 -7.53 8.22
CA ARG A 33 2.99 -7.92 6.86
C ARG A 33 4.10 -7.04 6.28
N ALA A 34 4.70 -6.16 7.06
CA ALA A 34 5.70 -5.21 6.58
C ALA A 34 6.90 -5.93 5.91
N ASP A 35 7.46 -6.94 6.56
CA ASP A 35 8.63 -7.68 6.04
C ASP A 35 8.30 -8.48 4.77
N VAL A 36 7.12 -9.09 4.74
CA VAL A 36 6.64 -9.82 3.55
C VAL A 36 6.41 -8.86 2.39
N THR A 37 5.82 -7.70 2.66
CA THR A 37 5.61 -6.64 1.66
C THR A 37 6.95 -6.17 1.10
N ALA A 38 7.94 -5.91 1.96
CA ALA A 38 9.28 -5.53 1.54
C ALA A 38 9.94 -6.60 0.64
N ALA A 39 9.83 -7.88 1.03
CA ALA A 39 10.37 -8.99 0.24
C ALA A 39 9.68 -9.14 -1.13
N ILE A 40 8.35 -8.97 -1.19
CA ILE A 40 7.59 -8.97 -2.46
C ILE A 40 8.08 -7.85 -3.37
N LEU A 41 8.17 -6.61 -2.86
CA LEU A 41 8.60 -5.47 -3.65
C LEU A 41 10.04 -5.60 -4.16
N ALA A 42 10.95 -6.11 -3.31
CA ALA A 42 12.32 -6.39 -3.71
C ALA A 42 12.39 -7.45 -4.82
N ARG A 43 11.55 -8.50 -4.76
CA ARG A 43 11.49 -9.55 -5.78
C ARG A 43 10.77 -9.15 -7.06
N ALA A 44 9.79 -8.27 -6.97
CA ALA A 44 9.11 -7.72 -8.13
C ALA A 44 10.04 -6.88 -9.01
N ALA A 45 11.18 -6.42 -8.47
CA ALA A 45 12.22 -5.68 -9.17
C ALA A 45 11.66 -4.51 -10.01
N LEU A 46 10.68 -3.81 -9.43
CA LEU A 46 9.97 -2.71 -10.09
C LEU A 46 10.91 -1.52 -10.28
N ALA A 47 10.83 -0.87 -11.43
CA ALA A 47 11.61 0.32 -11.77
C ALA A 47 10.70 1.53 -12.04
N PRO A 48 11.21 2.77 -11.89
CA PRO A 48 10.49 3.96 -12.31
C PRO A 48 10.01 3.85 -13.76
N GLY A 49 8.77 4.27 -14.02
CA GLY A 49 8.12 4.17 -15.33
C GLY A 49 7.32 2.88 -15.55
N TYR A 50 7.44 1.88 -14.68
CA TYR A 50 6.60 0.69 -14.76
C TYR A 50 5.14 1.02 -14.40
N ARG A 51 4.21 0.42 -15.14
CA ARG A 51 2.78 0.45 -14.83
C ARG A 51 2.41 -0.82 -14.07
N VAL A 52 1.95 -0.66 -12.83
CA VAL A 52 1.65 -1.78 -11.93
C VAL A 52 0.16 -1.85 -11.66
N LEU A 53 -0.41 -3.05 -11.75
CA LEU A 53 -1.77 -3.36 -11.33
C LEU A 53 -1.69 -4.33 -10.15
N GLU A 54 -2.14 -3.88 -8.98
CA GLU A 54 -2.33 -4.74 -7.81
C GLU A 54 -3.76 -5.29 -7.81
N THR A 55 -3.90 -6.61 -7.83
CA THR A 55 -5.21 -7.27 -7.75
C THR A 55 -5.48 -7.70 -6.32
N ALA A 56 -6.76 -7.72 -5.92
CA ALA A 56 -7.17 -8.02 -4.54
C ALA A 56 -6.39 -7.20 -3.49
N CYS A 57 -6.20 -5.90 -3.77
CA CYS A 57 -5.30 -5.02 -3.01
C CYS A 57 -5.74 -4.74 -1.56
N GLY A 58 -6.98 -5.09 -1.19
CA GLY A 58 -7.53 -4.79 0.14
C GLY A 58 -7.31 -3.31 0.52
N PRO A 59 -7.03 -2.98 1.79
CA PRO A 59 -6.82 -1.60 2.23
C PRO A 59 -5.55 -0.91 1.64
N ALA A 60 -4.91 -1.52 0.63
CA ALA A 60 -3.85 -0.98 -0.20
C ALA A 60 -2.47 -0.83 0.48
N GLY A 61 -2.18 -1.66 1.49
CA GLY A 61 -0.90 -1.65 2.20
C GLY A 61 0.33 -1.79 1.28
N VAL A 62 0.29 -2.72 0.32
CA VAL A 62 1.40 -2.95 -0.64
C VAL A 62 1.51 -1.80 -1.64
N GLY A 63 0.42 -1.44 -2.31
CA GLY A 63 0.40 -0.34 -3.29
C GLY A 63 0.80 1.01 -2.71
N LEU A 64 0.38 1.33 -1.48
CA LEU A 64 0.81 2.55 -0.77
C LEU A 64 2.30 2.51 -0.44
N THR A 65 2.81 1.37 0.01
CA THR A 65 4.25 1.18 0.25
C THR A 65 5.05 1.41 -1.04
N LEU A 66 4.62 0.80 -2.15
CA LEU A 66 5.22 0.99 -3.47
C LEU A 66 5.23 2.47 -3.89
N LEU A 67 4.10 3.18 -3.72
CA LEU A 67 3.98 4.60 -4.08
C LEU A 67 4.97 5.47 -3.29
N VAL A 68 5.15 5.20 -1.98
CA VAL A 68 6.10 5.93 -1.14
C VAL A 68 7.53 5.63 -1.58
N SER A 69 7.87 4.37 -1.82
CA SER A 69 9.21 3.95 -2.29
C SER A 69 9.57 4.55 -3.64
N ALA A 70 8.61 4.65 -4.57
CA ALA A 70 8.84 5.19 -5.92
C ALA A 70 9.06 6.73 -5.96
N ARG A 71 8.71 7.46 -4.89
CA ARG A 71 8.88 8.91 -4.80
C ARG A 71 10.22 9.33 -4.20
N ARG A 72 11.01 8.39 -3.69
CA ARG A 72 12.37 8.68 -3.21
C ARG A 72 13.30 8.80 -4.43
N PRO A 73 14.05 9.90 -4.60
CA PRO A 73 15.06 9.98 -5.66
C PRO A 73 16.11 8.87 -5.47
N PRO A 74 16.69 8.33 -6.56
CA PRO A 74 17.82 7.43 -6.43
C PRO A 74 19.00 8.18 -5.77
N ASP A 75 19.64 7.54 -4.80
CA ASP A 75 20.84 8.03 -4.11
C ASP A 75 22.04 8.12 -5.09
#